data_AF-A0A0D3B7K1-F1
#
_entry.id   AF-A0A0D3B7K1-F1
#
_cell.length_a   1.000
_cell.length_b   1.000
_cell.length_c   1.000
_cell.angle_alpha   90.00
_cell.angle_beta   90.00
_cell.angle_gamma   90.00
#
_symmetry.space_group_name_H-M   'P 1'
#
loop_
_entity.id
_entity.type
_entity.pdbx_description
1 polymer ?
#
loop_
_entity_poly.entity_id
_entity_poly.type
_entity_poly.pdbx_seq_one_letter_code
_entity_poly.pdbx_strand_id
1 'polypeptide(L)'
;MVEQKRFALFLATSDSAFVKKTYGGYFNVFVSTFGEEGEQWDLFRVIDGEFRRKILISTMDSLSVEASMTLSILCRIKGGKIGRASRGADMGLRSITMAKDAVKPGGFFGEKTPNSLAIIKCHQDEVLELPKSATLLAYSDKCNVEMASFGNHFLSIQGHPEYNKEILFEIIDRVVNMKLMEQDCADKAKETMKNREPDRKQWQTLCKSFLKGRSEQL
;
A
#
# COMPACT_ATOMS: atom_id res chain seq x y z
N MET A 1 -12.03 -11.59 -28.50
CA MET A 1 -10.94 -11.96 -27.58
C MET A 1 -11.15 -11.12 -26.33
N VAL A 2 -11.30 -11.73 -25.16
CA VAL A 2 -11.39 -10.96 -23.91
C VAL A 2 -10.02 -10.32 -23.70
N GLU A 3 -9.97 -9.00 -23.62
CA GLU A 3 -8.73 -8.26 -23.38
C GLU A 3 -8.18 -8.67 -22.01
N GLN A 4 -6.99 -9.27 -21.99
CA GLN A 4 -6.38 -9.75 -20.77
C GLN A 4 -5.84 -8.54 -19.97
N LYS A 5 -6.43 -8.26 -18.80
CA LYS A 5 -5.95 -7.17 -17.94
C LYS A 5 -4.57 -7.53 -17.38
N ARG A 6 -3.62 -6.60 -17.52
CA ARG A 6 -2.23 -6.76 -17.10
C ARG A 6 -1.86 -5.67 -16.10
N PHE A 7 -1.28 -6.07 -14.97
CA PHE A 7 -0.94 -5.20 -13.85
C PHE A 7 0.55 -5.32 -13.50
N ALA A 8 1.14 -4.23 -13.03
CA ALA A 8 2.51 -4.24 -12.51
C ALA A 8 2.49 -4.11 -10.98
N LEU A 9 3.22 -4.97 -10.28
CA LEU A 9 3.47 -4.87 -8.85
C LEU A 9 4.92 -4.49 -8.60
N PHE A 10 5.13 -3.34 -7.96
CA PHE A 10 6.44 -2.87 -7.54
C PHE A 10 6.69 -3.24 -6.08
N LEU A 11 7.57 -4.21 -5.86
CA LEU A 11 7.88 -4.73 -4.52
C LEU A 11 9.25 -4.22 -4.07
N ALA A 12 9.24 -3.40 -3.03
CA ALA A 12 10.44 -2.77 -2.49
C ALA A 12 11.00 -3.53 -1.27
N THR A 13 10.72 -4.83 -1.14
CA THR A 13 11.29 -5.66 -0.07
C THR A 13 11.65 -7.05 -0.59
N SER A 14 12.67 -7.66 0.04
CA SER A 14 12.94 -9.09 -0.12
C SER A 14 11.91 -9.90 0.65
N ASP A 15 11.63 -11.10 0.15
CA ASP A 15 10.77 -12.07 0.82
C ASP A 15 11.43 -12.55 2.11
N SER A 16 10.72 -12.49 3.24
CA SER A 16 11.23 -13.10 4.48
C SER A 16 11.20 -14.63 4.36
N ALA A 17 12.03 -15.33 5.13
CA ALA A 17 12.00 -16.80 5.15
C ALA A 17 10.60 -17.32 5.53
N PHE A 18 9.93 -16.65 6.46
CA PHE A 18 8.55 -16.94 6.84
C PHE A 18 7.59 -16.73 5.67
N VAL A 19 7.57 -15.54 5.04
CA VAL A 19 6.63 -15.25 3.96
C VAL A 19 6.87 -16.14 2.75
N LYS A 20 8.12 -16.46 2.42
CA LYS A 20 8.47 -17.41 1.37
C LYS A 20 7.97 -18.82 1.67
N LYS A 21 8.12 -19.29 2.91
CA LYS A 21 7.68 -20.63 3.33
C LYS A 21 6.16 -20.75 3.42
N THR A 22 5.49 -19.75 3.98
CA THR A 22 4.05 -19.80 4.30
C THR A 22 3.18 -19.39 3.12
N TYR A 23 3.60 -18.39 2.35
CA TYR A 23 2.80 -17.79 1.29
C TYR A 23 3.42 -17.95 -0.11
N GLY A 24 4.67 -18.43 -0.21
CA GLY A 24 5.42 -18.46 -1.46
C GLY A 24 6.00 -17.10 -1.88
N GLY A 25 5.99 -16.11 -0.98
CA GLY A 25 6.51 -14.75 -1.22
C GLY A 25 5.42 -13.66 -1.17
N TYR A 26 5.84 -12.40 -1.04
CA TYR A 26 4.93 -11.26 -0.97
C TYR A 26 4.12 -11.05 -2.26
N PHE A 27 4.67 -11.43 -3.41
CA PHE A 27 3.92 -11.44 -4.67
C PHE A 27 2.63 -12.27 -4.56
N ASN A 28 2.72 -13.47 -3.99
CA ASN A 28 1.55 -14.33 -3.80
C ASN A 28 0.58 -13.79 -2.75
N VAL A 29 1.08 -13.14 -1.68
CA VAL A 29 0.21 -12.44 -0.71
C VAL A 29 -0.61 -11.35 -1.42
N PHE A 30 0.03 -10.60 -2.31
CA PHE A 30 -0.62 -9.55 -3.07
C PHE A 30 -1.64 -10.11 -4.08
N VAL A 31 -1.23 -11.04 -4.93
CA VAL A 31 -2.09 -11.63 -5.97
C VAL A 31 -3.26 -12.41 -5.36
N SER A 32 -3.06 -13.13 -4.25
CA SER A 32 -4.18 -13.79 -3.54
C SER A 32 -5.18 -12.79 -2.95
N THR A 33 -4.73 -11.56 -2.65
CA THR A 33 -5.61 -10.50 -2.12
C THR A 33 -6.34 -9.76 -3.25
N PHE A 34 -5.65 -9.38 -4.33
CA PHE A 34 -6.21 -8.46 -5.34
C PHE A 34 -6.44 -9.06 -6.72
N GLY A 35 -5.76 -10.17 -7.04
CA GLY A 35 -5.88 -10.85 -8.32
C GLY A 35 -7.24 -11.50 -8.53
N GLU A 36 -7.62 -11.64 -9.79
CA GLU A 36 -8.73 -12.45 -10.29
C GLU A 36 -8.27 -13.37 -11.42
N GLU A 37 -9.08 -14.39 -11.70
CA GLU A 37 -8.82 -15.35 -12.77
C GLU A 37 -8.72 -14.63 -14.13
N GLY A 38 -7.71 -15.02 -14.92
CA GLY A 38 -7.43 -14.43 -16.23
C GLY A 38 -6.54 -13.19 -16.21
N GLU A 39 -6.24 -12.58 -15.06
CA GLU A 39 -5.35 -11.42 -14.97
C GLU A 39 -3.87 -11.81 -15.05
N GLN A 40 -3.05 -10.97 -15.70
CA GLN A 40 -1.59 -11.09 -15.68
C GLN A 40 -0.99 -10.09 -14.70
N TRP A 41 -0.05 -10.55 -13.87
CA TRP A 41 0.64 -9.74 -12.86
C TRP A 41 2.15 -9.84 -13.03
N ASP A 42 2.81 -8.72 -13.35
CA ASP A 42 4.27 -8.66 -13.47
C ASP A 42 4.89 -8.08 -12.20
N LEU A 43 5.90 -8.76 -11.65
CA LEU A 43 6.64 -8.32 -10.47
C LEU A 43 7.89 -7.53 -10.87
N PHE A 44 8.02 -6.31 -10.35
CA PHE A 44 9.21 -5.48 -10.45
C PHE A 44 9.80 -5.27 -9.06
N ARG A 45 11.03 -5.76 -8.82
CA ARG A 45 11.72 -5.54 -7.56
C ARG A 45 12.37 -4.16 -7.55
N VAL A 46 12.08 -3.40 -6.50
CA VAL A 46 12.54 -2.01 -6.29
C VAL A 46 13.54 -1.97 -5.13
N ILE A 47 14.38 -2.99 -5.05
CA ILE A 47 15.44 -3.15 -4.06
C ILE A 47 16.79 -3.32 -4.77
N ASP A 48 17.88 -3.12 -4.04
CA ASP A 48 19.24 -3.52 -4.45
C ASP A 48 19.72 -2.95 -5.80
N GLY A 49 19.26 -1.74 -6.16
CA GLY A 49 19.70 -1.07 -7.40
C GLY A 49 19.11 -1.66 -8.68
N GLU A 50 18.20 -2.63 -8.60
CA GLU A 50 17.48 -3.20 -9.76
C GLU A 50 16.46 -2.23 -10.37
N PHE A 51 16.24 -1.08 -9.72
CA PHE A 51 15.25 -0.12 -10.16
C PHE A 51 15.75 0.78 -11.30
N ARG A 52 15.38 0.42 -12.54
CA ARG A 52 15.58 1.29 -13.70
C ARG A 52 14.47 2.32 -13.77
N ARG A 53 14.79 3.59 -13.51
CA ARG A 53 13.87 4.75 -13.64
C ARG A 53 13.06 4.76 -14.96
N LYS A 54 13.66 4.28 -16.05
CA LYS A 54 13.00 4.16 -17.37
C LYS A 54 11.83 3.17 -17.36
N ILE A 55 11.93 2.06 -16.61
CA ILE A 55 10.88 1.04 -16.52
C ILE A 55 9.65 1.65 -15.88
N LEU A 56 9.79 2.33 -14.73
CA LEU A 56 8.67 3.00 -14.05
C LEU A 56 7.97 3.99 -14.97
N ILE A 57 8.74 4.85 -15.65
CA ILE A 57 8.21 5.84 -16.59
C ILE A 57 7.42 5.16 -17.73
N SER A 58 7.94 4.07 -18.30
CA SER A 58 7.24 3.32 -19.36
C SER A 58 6.09 2.46 -18.86
N THR A 59 6.03 2.13 -17.57
CA THR A 59 4.89 1.42 -16.96
C THR A 59 3.87 2.39 -16.35
N MET A 60 4.08 3.72 -16.41
CA MET A 60 3.14 4.72 -15.88
C MET A 60 1.76 4.74 -16.56
N ASP A 61 1.58 3.95 -17.61
CA ASP A 61 0.31 3.75 -18.30
C ASP A 61 -0.40 2.43 -17.87
N SER A 62 0.24 1.60 -17.03
CA SER A 62 -0.32 0.36 -16.48
C SER A 62 -1.00 0.59 -15.13
N LEU A 63 -2.05 -0.20 -14.82
CA LEU A 63 -2.75 -0.12 -13.54
C LEU A 63 -1.93 -0.81 -12.44
N SER A 64 -1.73 -0.14 -11.30
CA SER A 64 -0.92 -0.66 -10.18
C SER A 64 -1.50 -0.25 -8.82
N VAL A 65 -1.42 -1.16 -7.85
CA VAL A 65 -1.59 -0.90 -6.41
C VAL A 65 -0.30 -1.29 -5.72
N GLU A 66 0.24 -0.39 -4.92
CA GLU A 66 1.56 -0.57 -4.31
C GLU A 66 1.54 -0.22 -2.83
N ALA A 67 2.41 -0.88 -2.07
CA ALA A 67 2.51 -0.70 -0.63
C ALA A 67 3.79 0.05 -0.21
N SER A 68 3.62 0.95 0.75
CA SER A 68 4.61 1.65 1.57
C SER A 68 5.73 2.40 0.83
N MET A 69 6.77 1.71 0.35
CA MET A 69 7.94 2.41 -0.18
C MET A 69 7.77 2.89 -1.62
N THR A 70 6.89 2.26 -2.40
CA THR A 70 6.71 2.67 -3.79
C THR A 70 5.98 4.02 -3.91
N LEU A 71 5.08 4.35 -2.97
CA LEU A 71 4.48 5.69 -2.86
C LEU A 71 5.55 6.76 -2.77
N SER A 72 6.52 6.58 -1.86
CA SER A 72 7.62 7.51 -1.67
C SER A 72 8.49 7.65 -2.92
N ILE A 73 8.78 6.53 -3.60
CA ILE A 73 9.58 6.52 -4.83
C ILE A 73 8.86 7.27 -5.97
N LEU A 74 7.57 6.98 -6.17
CA LEU A 74 6.73 7.65 -7.17
C LEU A 74 6.61 9.15 -6.89
N CYS A 75 6.33 9.53 -5.65
CA CYS A 75 6.28 10.92 -5.22
C CYS A 75 7.60 11.63 -5.53
N ARG A 76 8.74 11.05 -5.13
CA ARG A 76 10.07 11.64 -5.39
C ARG A 76 10.34 11.82 -6.88
N ILE A 77 9.99 10.84 -7.71
CA ILE A 77 10.20 10.91 -9.17
C ILE A 77 9.34 12.00 -9.83
N LYS A 78 8.13 12.22 -9.31
CA LYS A 78 7.20 13.25 -9.79
C LYS A 78 7.43 14.63 -9.17
N GLY A 79 8.50 14.80 -8.39
CA GLY A 79 8.89 16.09 -7.80
C GLY A 79 8.26 16.40 -6.44
N GLY A 80 7.66 15.41 -5.78
CA GLY A 80 7.24 15.49 -4.38
C GLY A 80 8.42 15.38 -3.41
N LYS A 81 8.19 15.70 -2.14
CA LYS A 81 9.19 15.58 -1.08
C LYS A 81 8.87 14.38 -0.18
N ILE A 82 9.91 13.62 0.12
CA ILE A 82 9.85 12.48 1.04
C ILE A 82 10.84 12.69 2.18
N GLY A 83 10.56 12.10 3.32
CA GLY A 83 11.46 12.15 4.47
C GLY A 83 11.09 11.14 5.53
N ARG A 84 11.91 11.08 6.57
CA ARG A 84 11.62 10.30 7.78
C ARG A 84 10.43 10.94 8.50
N ALA A 85 9.51 10.12 8.96
CA ALA A 85 8.39 10.55 9.79
C ALA A 85 8.92 11.23 11.05
N SER A 86 8.47 12.47 11.27
CA SER A 86 8.91 13.29 12.42
C SER A 86 8.55 12.67 13.78
N ARG A 87 7.56 11.77 13.80
CA ARG A 87 7.03 11.10 15.00
C ARG A 87 7.56 9.68 15.19
N GLY A 88 8.62 9.31 14.47
CA GLY A 88 9.20 7.97 14.48
C GLY A 88 8.45 6.98 13.59
N ALA A 89 8.91 5.73 13.56
CA ALA A 89 8.32 4.68 12.73
C ALA A 89 6.87 4.38 13.14
N ASP A 90 6.00 4.16 12.16
CA ASP A 90 4.62 3.74 12.38
C ASP A 90 4.45 2.25 12.12
N MET A 91 4.22 1.51 13.21
CA MET A 91 4.12 0.06 13.22
C MET A 91 2.83 -0.40 13.93
N GLY A 92 2.09 -1.30 13.28
CA GLY A 92 0.86 -1.91 13.81
C GLY A 92 -0.40 -1.48 13.07
N LEU A 93 -1.56 -1.77 13.63
CA LEU A 93 -2.86 -1.40 13.08
C LEU A 93 -3.14 0.09 13.32
N ARG A 94 -3.57 0.79 12.27
CA ARG A 94 -3.96 2.21 12.30
C ARG A 94 -5.29 2.41 11.60
N SER A 95 -5.96 3.50 11.93
CA SER A 95 -7.09 4.00 11.16
C SER A 95 -6.63 5.14 10.28
N ILE A 96 -7.01 5.10 9.00
CA ILE A 96 -6.79 6.19 8.07
C ILE A 96 -8.14 6.75 7.61
N THR A 97 -8.16 8.04 7.33
CA THR A 97 -9.35 8.79 6.93
C THR A 97 -9.34 9.04 5.43
N MET A 98 -10.45 8.72 4.79
CA MET A 98 -10.64 8.96 3.36
C MET A 98 -10.81 10.45 3.09
N ALA A 99 -10.15 10.96 2.04
CA ALA A 99 -10.35 12.33 1.59
C ALA A 99 -11.78 12.49 1.02
N LYS A 100 -12.45 13.60 1.37
CA LYS A 100 -13.84 13.86 0.93
C LYS A 100 -14.00 13.78 -0.58
N ASP A 101 -13.04 14.32 -1.32
CA ASP A 101 -13.05 14.29 -2.80
C ASP A 101 -12.85 12.88 -3.38
N ALA A 102 -12.25 11.95 -2.63
CA ALA A 102 -12.06 10.58 -3.08
C ALA A 102 -13.34 9.74 -3.00
N VAL A 103 -14.25 10.06 -2.06
CA VAL A 103 -15.46 9.28 -1.76
C VAL A 103 -16.76 9.96 -2.19
N LYS A 104 -16.72 11.15 -2.80
CA LYS A 104 -17.91 11.81 -3.36
C LYS A 104 -18.43 11.10 -4.63
N PRO A 105 -19.67 11.39 -5.09
CA PRO A 105 -20.14 10.95 -6.40
C PRO A 105 -19.19 11.36 -7.52
N GLY A 106 -18.85 10.42 -8.41
CA GLY A 106 -17.86 10.63 -9.46
C GLY A 106 -16.40 10.67 -8.98
N GLY A 107 -16.15 10.57 -7.68
CA GLY A 107 -14.83 10.36 -7.08
C GLY A 107 -14.26 8.96 -7.39
N PHE A 108 -13.14 8.62 -6.76
CA PHE A 108 -12.44 7.37 -7.00
C PHE A 108 -13.19 6.14 -6.46
N PHE A 109 -13.83 6.26 -5.29
CA PHE A 109 -14.40 5.12 -4.55
C PHE A 109 -15.91 5.22 -4.31
N GLY A 110 -16.49 6.40 -4.51
CA GLY A 110 -17.94 6.64 -4.36
C GLY A 110 -18.44 6.65 -2.90
N GLU A 111 -19.70 7.07 -2.72
CA GLU A 111 -20.27 7.47 -1.42
C GLU A 111 -20.46 6.33 -0.41
N LYS A 112 -20.53 5.08 -0.89
CA LYS A 112 -20.66 3.91 -0.02
C LYS A 112 -19.33 3.55 0.67
N THR A 113 -18.23 4.22 0.31
CA THR A 113 -16.93 3.98 0.93
C THR A 113 -16.91 4.52 2.36
N PRO A 114 -16.50 3.72 3.37
CA PRO A 114 -16.38 4.19 4.73
C PRO A 114 -15.42 5.37 4.85
N ASN A 115 -15.75 6.35 5.70
CA ASN A 115 -14.90 7.52 5.95
C ASN A 115 -13.55 7.17 6.58
N SER A 116 -13.46 6.01 7.25
CA SER A 116 -12.25 5.54 7.90
C SER A 116 -12.09 4.03 7.71
N LEU A 117 -10.85 3.59 7.50
CA LEU A 117 -10.50 2.18 7.33
C LEU A 117 -9.27 1.81 8.17
N ALA A 118 -9.31 0.64 8.79
CA ALA A 118 -8.22 0.02 9.52
C ALA A 118 -7.22 -0.62 8.56
N ILE A 119 -5.94 -0.33 8.71
CA ILE A 119 -4.87 -0.84 7.85
C ILE A 119 -3.61 -1.10 8.68
N ILE A 120 -2.85 -2.14 8.29
CA ILE A 120 -1.56 -2.43 8.88
C ILE A 120 -0.52 -1.42 8.34
N LYS A 121 0.22 -0.79 9.24
CA LYS A 121 1.34 0.10 8.94
C LYS A 121 2.66 -0.53 9.37
N CYS A 122 3.67 -0.35 8.53
CA CYS A 122 5.05 -0.75 8.80
C CYS A 122 5.97 0.14 7.96
N HIS A 123 6.16 1.39 8.38
CA HIS A 123 7.04 2.32 7.66
C HIS A 123 7.67 3.34 8.60
N GLN A 124 8.78 3.92 8.15
CA GLN A 124 9.43 5.05 8.82
C GLN A 124 9.55 6.26 7.90
N ASP A 125 9.59 6.03 6.59
CA ASP A 125 9.57 7.11 5.61
C ASP A 125 8.14 7.43 5.21
N GLU A 126 7.89 8.69 4.89
CA GLU A 126 6.59 9.20 4.47
C GLU A 126 6.75 10.28 3.40
N VAL A 127 5.65 10.55 2.69
CA VAL A 127 5.56 11.68 1.78
C VAL A 127 5.24 12.94 2.58
N LEU A 128 6.16 13.90 2.56
CA LEU A 128 6.02 15.20 3.23
C LEU A 128 5.23 16.18 2.36
N GLU A 129 5.46 16.14 1.05
CA GLU A 129 4.76 16.98 0.07
C GLU A 129 4.41 16.17 -1.18
N LEU A 130 3.11 16.09 -1.50
CA LEU A 130 2.65 15.48 -2.74
C LEU A 130 3.04 16.34 -3.95
N PRO A 131 3.44 15.72 -5.08
CA PRO A 131 3.61 16.44 -6.33
C PRO A 131 2.26 16.92 -6.87
N LYS A 132 2.24 18.02 -7.64
CA LYS A 132 1.01 18.59 -8.21
C LYS A 132 0.21 17.62 -9.11
N SER A 133 0.88 16.62 -9.67
CA SER A 133 0.25 15.61 -10.52
C SER A 133 -0.45 14.48 -9.75
N ALA A 134 -0.36 14.48 -8.41
CA ALA A 134 -0.96 13.47 -7.56
C ALA A 134 -2.22 13.99 -6.87
N THR A 135 -3.18 13.10 -6.66
CA THR A 135 -4.40 13.38 -5.88
C THR A 135 -4.30 12.70 -4.54
N LEU A 136 -4.49 13.43 -3.44
CA LEU A 136 -4.59 12.86 -2.09
C LEU A 136 -5.91 12.10 -1.96
N LEU A 137 -5.85 10.85 -1.51
CA LEU A 137 -7.01 9.99 -1.36
C LEU A 137 -7.30 9.56 0.08
N ALA A 138 -6.27 9.49 0.93
CA ALA A 138 -6.44 9.27 2.36
C ALA A 138 -5.28 9.87 3.16
N TYR A 139 -5.54 10.18 4.43
CA TYR A 139 -4.60 10.76 5.38
C TYR A 139 -4.86 10.23 6.80
N SER A 140 -3.99 10.53 7.76
CA SER A 140 -4.21 10.27 9.18
C SER A 140 -3.58 11.38 10.02
N ASP A 141 -3.83 11.37 11.33
CA ASP A 141 -3.20 12.33 12.26
C ASP A 141 -1.68 12.17 12.33
N LYS A 142 -1.15 11.00 11.94
CA LYS A 142 0.28 10.68 11.96
C LYS A 142 0.97 10.91 10.62
N CYS A 143 0.29 10.65 9.52
CA CYS A 143 0.85 10.73 8.18
C CYS A 143 -0.11 11.50 7.27
N ASN A 144 0.37 12.60 6.70
CA ASN A 144 -0.45 13.48 5.88
C ASN A 144 -0.88 12.84 4.55
N VAL A 145 -0.17 11.78 4.12
CA VAL A 145 -0.35 11.14 2.82
C VAL A 145 -0.36 9.63 3.02
N GLU A 146 -1.53 9.08 3.34
CA GLU A 146 -1.68 7.65 3.54
C GLU A 146 -2.01 6.90 2.25
N MET A 147 -2.64 7.59 1.30
CA MET A 147 -2.98 7.07 0.00
C MET A 147 -3.04 8.21 -1.02
N ALA A 148 -2.49 7.98 -2.20
CA ALA A 148 -2.56 8.92 -3.31
C ALA A 148 -2.71 8.20 -4.66
N SER A 149 -3.29 8.89 -5.63
CA SER A 149 -3.28 8.45 -7.03
C SER A 149 -2.48 9.36 -7.93
N PHE A 150 -1.94 8.80 -9.01
CA PHE A 150 -1.32 9.54 -10.10
C PHE A 150 -2.13 9.27 -11.38
N GLY A 151 -3.04 10.19 -11.69
CA GLY A 151 -4.07 9.96 -12.70
C GLY A 151 -5.00 8.80 -12.31
N ASN A 152 -5.46 8.04 -13.31
CA ASN A 152 -6.34 6.89 -13.13
C ASN A 152 -5.61 5.54 -13.20
N HIS A 153 -4.27 5.56 -13.26
CA HIS A 153 -3.46 4.37 -13.51
C HIS A 153 -2.73 3.90 -12.23
N PHE A 154 -2.31 4.82 -11.36
CA PHE A 154 -1.55 4.47 -10.17
C PHE A 154 -2.33 4.76 -8.91
N LEU A 155 -2.48 3.74 -8.07
CA LEU A 155 -2.90 3.87 -6.68
C LEU A 155 -1.74 3.44 -5.80
N SER A 156 -1.38 4.26 -4.82
CA SER A 156 -0.29 3.94 -3.91
C SER A 156 -0.70 4.21 -2.48
N ILE A 157 -0.47 3.23 -1.61
CA ILE A 157 -0.97 3.17 -0.24
C ILE A 157 0.23 3.01 0.69
N GLN A 158 0.38 3.89 1.66
CA GLN A 158 1.50 3.85 2.61
C GLN A 158 1.44 2.63 3.54
N GLY A 159 0.23 2.11 3.79
CA GLY A 159 0.01 0.88 4.55
C GLY A 159 -0.04 -0.37 3.68
N HIS A 160 -0.33 -1.50 4.33
CA HIS A 160 -0.36 -2.83 3.72
C HIS A 160 -1.77 -3.42 3.77
N PRO A 161 -2.63 -3.12 2.77
CA PRO A 161 -3.96 -3.73 2.68
C PRO A 161 -3.91 -5.26 2.45
N GLU A 162 -2.78 -5.77 1.97
CA GLU A 162 -2.50 -7.19 1.70
C GLU A 162 -2.06 -7.97 2.94
N TYR A 163 -1.54 -7.30 3.97
CA TYR A 163 -1.03 -7.97 5.17
C TYR A 163 -2.14 -8.47 6.10
N ASN A 164 -1.76 -9.47 6.89
CA ASN A 164 -2.54 -10.00 8.00
C ASN A 164 -1.72 -9.93 9.29
N LYS A 165 -2.32 -10.39 10.40
CA LYS A 165 -1.71 -10.39 11.73
C LYS A 165 -0.39 -11.15 11.78
N GLU A 166 -0.31 -12.32 11.13
CA GLU A 166 0.88 -13.17 11.16
C GLU A 166 2.07 -12.49 10.50
N ILE A 167 1.85 -11.88 9.32
CA ILE A 167 2.89 -11.14 8.59
C ILE A 167 3.37 -9.96 9.42
N LEU A 168 2.45 -9.17 10.00
CA LEU A 168 2.82 -8.05 10.85
C LEU A 168 3.64 -8.50 12.07
N PHE A 169 3.24 -9.58 12.74
CA PHE A 169 3.94 -10.06 13.94
C PHE A 169 5.33 -10.58 13.59
N GLU A 170 5.48 -11.29 12.47
CA GLU A 170 6.81 -11.71 11.98
C GLU A 170 7.71 -10.53 11.67
N ILE A 171 7.17 -9.49 11.01
CA ILE A 171 7.93 -8.27 10.72
C ILE A 171 8.39 -7.62 12.03
N ILE A 172 7.49 -7.47 13.01
CA ILE A 172 7.80 -6.90 14.33
C ILE A 172 8.92 -7.69 15.02
N ASP A 173 8.80 -9.01 15.09
CA ASP A 173 9.81 -9.85 15.75
C ASP A 173 11.17 -9.78 15.04
N ARG A 174 11.16 -9.74 13.71
CA ARG A 174 12.38 -9.60 12.92
C ARG A 174 13.07 -8.25 13.15
N VAL A 175 12.35 -7.13 13.17
CA VAL A 175 12.96 -5.81 13.39
C VAL A 175 13.49 -5.65 14.82
N VAL A 176 12.84 -6.27 15.81
CA VAL A 176 13.35 -6.35 17.19
C VAL A 176 14.64 -7.16 17.24
N ASN A 177 14.67 -8.34 16.62
CA ASN A 177 15.86 -9.20 16.58
C ASN A 177 17.05 -8.52 15.87
N MET A 178 16.77 -7.67 14.88
CA MET A 178 17.76 -6.83 14.19
C MET A 178 18.18 -5.60 15.00
N LYS A 179 17.62 -5.38 16.20
CA LYS A 179 17.84 -4.21 17.05
C LYS A 179 17.47 -2.88 16.37
N LEU A 180 16.50 -2.93 15.47
CA LEU A 180 15.94 -1.76 14.78
C LEU A 180 14.70 -1.19 15.47
N MET A 181 14.16 -1.91 16.47
CA MET A 181 13.00 -1.54 17.26
C MET A 181 13.17 -2.02 18.70
N GLU A 182 12.79 -1.18 19.66
CA GLU A 182 12.75 -1.54 21.08
C GLU A 182 11.56 -2.46 21.38
N GLN A 183 11.71 -3.33 22.39
CA GLN A 183 10.67 -4.30 22.78
C GLN A 183 9.35 -3.61 23.14
N ASP A 184 9.39 -2.52 23.91
CA ASP A 184 8.20 -1.76 24.30
C ASP A 184 7.41 -1.22 23.09
N CYS A 185 8.12 -0.81 22.03
CA CYS A 185 7.50 -0.36 20.79
C CYS A 185 6.85 -1.54 20.04
N ALA A 186 7.51 -2.69 20.02
CA ALA A 186 6.99 -3.92 19.43
C ALA A 186 5.73 -4.42 20.14
N ASP A 187 5.72 -4.39 21.47
CA ASP A 187 4.57 -4.82 22.28
C ASP A 187 3.37 -3.89 22.04
N LYS A 188 3.59 -2.57 22.02
CA LYS A 188 2.55 -1.59 21.66
C LYS A 188 2.01 -1.80 20.24
N ALA A 189 2.89 -2.13 19.28
CA ALA A 189 2.46 -2.43 17.92
C ALA A 189 1.59 -3.70 17.86
N LYS A 190 1.99 -4.78 18.53
CA LYS A 190 1.20 -6.02 18.64
C LYS A 190 -0.12 -5.81 19.37
N GLU A 191 -0.15 -4.95 20.39
CA GLU A 191 -1.36 -4.60 21.15
C GLU A 191 -2.49 -4.09 20.25
N THR A 192 -2.15 -3.31 19.21
CA THR A 192 -3.14 -2.74 18.27
C THR A 192 -3.95 -3.80 17.52
N MET A 193 -3.48 -5.05 17.49
CA MET A 193 -4.11 -6.21 16.83
C MET A 193 -4.80 -7.17 17.81
N LYS A 194 -4.95 -6.83 19.10
CA LYS A 194 -5.59 -7.72 20.08
C LYS A 194 -7.11 -7.76 19.94
N ASN A 195 -7.74 -6.59 19.79
CA ASN A 195 -9.20 -6.44 19.84
C ASN A 195 -9.78 -5.89 18.52
N ARG A 196 -8.96 -5.81 17.48
CA ARG A 196 -9.35 -5.27 16.18
C ARG A 196 -8.51 -5.91 15.07
N GLU A 197 -9.14 -6.08 13.91
CA GLU A 197 -8.52 -6.59 12.70
C GLU A 197 -8.48 -5.50 11.61
N PRO A 198 -7.57 -5.60 10.63
CA PRO A 198 -7.59 -4.74 9.44
C PRO A 198 -8.85 -4.95 8.62
N ASP A 199 -9.34 -3.88 7.99
CA ASP A 199 -10.54 -3.88 7.14
C ASP A 199 -10.24 -4.48 5.76
N ARG A 200 -9.67 -5.69 5.72
CA ARG A 200 -9.11 -6.31 4.50
C ARG A 200 -10.13 -6.47 3.39
N LYS A 201 -11.39 -6.78 3.73
CA LYS A 201 -12.46 -6.92 2.73
C LYS A 201 -12.78 -5.58 2.06
N GLN A 202 -12.87 -4.52 2.85
CA GLN A 202 -13.12 -3.16 2.36
C GLN A 202 -11.95 -2.68 1.51
N TRP A 203 -10.71 -2.92 1.96
CA TRP A 203 -9.50 -2.63 1.18
C TRP A 203 -9.45 -3.40 -0.13
N GLN A 204 -9.80 -4.69 -0.11
CA GLN A 204 -9.86 -5.51 -1.32
C GLN A 204 -10.87 -4.92 -2.31
N THR A 205 -12.08 -4.60 -1.87
CA THR A 205 -13.09 -3.96 -2.73
C THR A 205 -12.57 -2.63 -3.28
N LEU A 206 -12.05 -1.75 -2.42
CA LEU A 206 -11.56 -0.43 -2.80
C LEU A 206 -10.43 -0.49 -3.83
N CYS A 207 -9.40 -1.31 -3.58
CA CYS A 207 -8.28 -1.48 -4.49
C CYS A 207 -8.71 -2.11 -5.82
N LYS A 208 -9.60 -3.12 -5.78
CA LYS A 208 -10.13 -3.75 -7.00
C LYS A 208 -10.97 -2.77 -7.82
N SER A 209 -11.80 -1.95 -7.18
CA SER A 209 -12.59 -0.91 -7.86
C SER A 209 -11.70 0.12 -8.58
N PHE A 210 -10.54 0.45 -8.02
CA PHE A 210 -9.55 1.28 -8.71
C PHE A 210 -8.91 0.53 -9.89
N LEU A 211 -8.33 -0.64 -9.62
CA LEU A 211 -7.55 -1.42 -10.60
C LEU A 211 -8.37 -1.85 -11.82
N LYS A 212 -9.64 -2.21 -11.62
CA LYS A 212 -10.42 -2.91 -12.64
C LYS A 212 -11.35 -1.98 -13.40
N GLY A 213 -11.25 -0.68 -13.13
CA GLY A 213 -12.17 0.32 -13.60
C GLY A 213 -13.37 0.44 -12.66
N ARG A 214 -13.91 1.66 -12.60
CA ARG A 214 -15.14 1.97 -11.89
C ARG A 214 -16.23 1.04 -12.42
N SER A 215 -16.75 0.14 -11.58
CA SER A 215 -17.97 -0.55 -11.91
C SER A 215 -19.04 0.53 -12.10
N GLU A 216 -19.50 0.71 -13.34
CA GLU A 216 -20.79 1.36 -13.61
C GLU A 216 -21.89 0.43 -13.11
N GLN A 217 -21.97 0.27 -11.79
CA GLN A 217 -23.18 -0.19 -11.14
C GLN A 217 -23.74 1.02 -10.40
N LEU A 218 -24.33 1.90 -11.20
CA LEU A 218 -25.47 2.72 -10.80
C LEU A 218 -26.67 1.80 -10.57
#